data_AF-A0A9D3ZEQ2-F1
#
_entry.id   AF-A0A9D3ZEQ2-F1
#
_cell.length_a   1.000
_cell.length_b   1.000
_cell.length_c   1.000
_cell.angle_alpha   90.00
_cell.angle_beta   90.00
_cell.angle_gamma   90.00
#
_symmetry.space_group_name_H-M   'P 1'
#
loop_
_entity.id
_entity.type
_entity.pdbx_description
1 polymer ?
#
loop_
_entity_poly.entity_id
_entity_poly.type
_entity_poly.pdbx_seq_one_letter_code
_entity_poly.pdbx_strand_id
1 'polypeptide(L)'
;MSNFYGSNLNEGNEISMATSPFFTDRVFESREELMQWVQNTAFSLGYIIVTRRSKATENGVVSYVTLMCDRGDEYKFKESSKKSGTKKTNCKFRLVGSYQYDGWTLRVICD
;
A
#
# COMPACT_ATOMS: atom_id res chain seq x y z
N MET A 1 -18.44 -25.67 -2.03
CA MET A 1 -19.78 -25.11 -1.72
C MET A 1 -19.63 -23.63 -1.46
N SER A 2 -20.31 -22.84 -2.28
CA SER A 2 -20.64 -21.44 -2.04
C SER A 2 -21.42 -21.29 -0.73
N ASN A 3 -21.25 -20.18 -0.02
CA ASN A 3 -22.33 -19.55 0.73
C ASN A 3 -22.15 -18.03 0.72
N PHE A 4 -23.10 -17.39 0.03
CA PHE A 4 -23.46 -15.99 0.13
C PHE A 4 -24.06 -15.70 1.51
N TYR A 5 -23.71 -14.56 2.10
CA TYR A 5 -24.64 -13.80 2.95
C TYR A 5 -24.66 -12.36 2.43
N GLY A 6 -25.84 -11.91 2.05
CA GLY A 6 -26.11 -10.58 1.51
C GLY A 6 -26.46 -9.55 2.59
N SER A 7 -25.95 -8.33 2.34
CA SER A 7 -26.53 -6.99 2.54
C SER A 7 -27.14 -6.57 3.90
N ASN A 8 -26.59 -5.51 4.50
CA ASN A 8 -27.26 -4.19 4.54
C ASN A 8 -26.28 -3.03 4.83
N LEU A 9 -26.67 -1.85 4.34
CA LEU A 9 -25.90 -0.64 4.05
C LEU A 9 -25.30 0.10 5.28
N ASN A 10 -24.01 0.43 5.21
CA ASN A 10 -23.52 1.78 5.49
C ASN A 10 -22.72 2.27 4.26
N GLU A 11 -23.12 3.43 3.76
CA GLU A 11 -22.69 4.03 2.50
C GLU A 11 -21.23 4.50 2.52
N GLY A 12 -20.44 3.98 1.56
CA GLY A 12 -19.49 4.81 0.81
C GLY A 12 -17.98 4.69 1.10
N ASN A 13 -17.55 3.98 2.14
CA ASN A 13 -16.12 3.99 2.55
C ASN A 13 -15.56 2.60 2.92
N GLU A 14 -16.37 1.70 3.48
CA GLU A 14 -15.85 0.44 4.07
C GLU A 14 -15.58 -0.70 3.08
N ILE A 15 -16.11 -0.62 1.85
CA ILE A 15 -16.02 -1.72 0.87
C ILE A 15 -14.63 -1.78 0.18
N SER A 16 -13.84 -0.71 0.23
CA SER A 16 -12.55 -0.61 -0.46
C SER A 16 -11.38 -1.25 0.27
N MET A 17 -11.49 -1.49 1.59
CA MET A 17 -10.40 -2.05 2.40
C MET A 17 -10.38 -3.58 2.38
N ALA A 18 -11.54 -4.24 2.53
CA ALA A 18 -11.61 -5.69 2.67
C ALA A 18 -11.31 -6.48 1.38
N THR A 19 -11.34 -5.82 0.21
CA THR A 19 -11.02 -6.43 -1.09
C THR A 19 -9.62 -6.11 -1.60
N SER A 20 -8.85 -5.29 -0.87
CA SER A 20 -7.48 -4.99 -1.28
C SER A 20 -6.60 -6.23 -1.11
N PRO A 21 -5.76 -6.59 -2.10
CA PRO A 21 -4.81 -7.68 -1.94
C PRO A 21 -3.74 -7.39 -0.88
N PHE A 22 -3.63 -6.13 -0.45
CA PHE A 22 -2.76 -5.69 0.64
C PHE A 22 -3.48 -5.63 2.00
N PHE A 23 -4.75 -6.01 2.08
CA PHE A 23 -5.46 -6.11 3.35
C PHE A 23 -4.95 -7.30 4.14
N THR A 24 -4.54 -7.06 5.38
CA THR A 24 -4.10 -8.09 6.31
C THR A 24 -4.29 -7.62 7.76
N ASP A 25 -4.69 -8.53 8.63
CA ASP A 25 -4.73 -8.40 10.08
C ASP A 25 -3.46 -8.92 10.75
N ARG A 26 -2.48 -9.38 9.96
CA ARG A 26 -1.20 -9.88 10.45
C ARG A 26 -0.40 -8.78 11.14
N VAL A 27 0.16 -9.13 12.29
CA VAL A 27 1.21 -8.37 12.96
C VAL A 27 2.56 -8.95 12.54
N PHE A 28 3.46 -8.11 12.07
CA PHE A 28 4.82 -8.50 11.68
C PHE A 28 5.80 -8.17 12.82
N GLU A 29 6.79 -9.02 13.04
CA GLU A 29 7.79 -8.88 14.09
C GLU A 29 8.78 -7.75 13.76
N SER A 30 9.02 -7.49 12.48
CA SER A 30 9.98 -6.48 12.02
C SER A 30 9.48 -5.67 10.83
N ARG A 31 10.12 -4.53 10.63
CA ARG A 31 9.89 -3.70 9.44
C ARG A 31 10.24 -4.49 8.18
N GLU A 32 11.33 -5.25 8.23
CA GLU A 32 11.86 -6.02 7.12
C GLU A 32 10.88 -7.12 6.70
N GLU A 33 10.26 -7.80 7.67
CA GLU A 33 9.22 -8.80 7.42
C GLU A 33 7.98 -8.18 6.77
N LEU A 34 7.50 -7.03 7.30
CA LEU A 34 6.41 -6.27 6.69
C LEU A 34 6.75 -5.89 5.23
N MET A 35 7.97 -5.40 5.00
CA MET A 35 8.42 -4.99 3.68
C MET A 35 8.50 -6.17 2.71
N GLN A 36 8.99 -7.33 3.17
CA GLN A 36 9.08 -8.54 2.37
C GLN A 36 7.68 -9.05 1.99
N TRP A 37 6.73 -9.04 2.92
CA TRP A 37 5.35 -9.42 2.64
C TRP A 37 4.70 -8.49 1.62
N VAL A 38 4.87 -7.16 1.78
CA VAL A 38 4.35 -6.17 0.83
C VAL A 38 4.95 -6.37 -0.56
N GLN A 39 6.28 -6.57 -0.64
CA GLN A 39 6.95 -6.80 -1.92
C GLN A 39 6.47 -8.07 -2.60
N ASN A 40 6.39 -9.20 -1.89
CA ASN A 40 5.93 -10.47 -2.46
C ASN A 40 4.49 -10.35 -2.99
N THR A 41 3.61 -9.71 -2.21
CA THR A 41 2.22 -9.44 -2.60
C THR A 41 2.18 -8.56 -3.85
N ALA A 42 2.95 -7.47 -3.88
CA ALA A 42 3.03 -6.57 -5.02
C ALA A 42 3.57 -7.25 -6.28
N PHE A 43 4.65 -8.02 -6.15
CA PHE A 43 5.26 -8.74 -7.27
C PHE A 43 4.30 -9.75 -7.89
N SER A 44 3.49 -10.44 -7.07
CA SER A 44 2.46 -11.37 -7.57
C SER A 44 1.39 -10.67 -8.42
N LEU A 45 1.18 -9.37 -8.22
CA LEU A 45 0.22 -8.53 -8.94
C LEU A 45 0.88 -7.71 -10.06
N GLY A 46 2.20 -7.82 -10.26
CA GLY A 46 2.95 -7.03 -11.25
C GLY A 46 3.25 -5.59 -10.82
N TYR A 47 3.12 -5.27 -9.52
CA TYR A 47 3.52 -3.99 -8.96
C TYR A 47 4.92 -4.06 -8.37
N ILE A 48 5.62 -2.93 -8.41
CA ILE A 48 6.79 -2.66 -7.59
C ILE A 48 6.36 -1.64 -6.56
N ILE A 49 6.58 -1.89 -5.27
CA ILE A 49 6.27 -0.96 -4.18
C ILE A 49 7.56 -0.37 -3.63
N VAL A 50 7.61 0.95 -3.50
CA VAL A 50 8.75 1.72 -3.00
C VAL A 50 8.41 2.45 -1.71
N THR A 51 9.43 2.73 -0.89
CA THR A 51 9.27 3.58 0.30
C THR A 51 9.24 5.05 -0.11
N ARG A 52 8.14 5.74 0.19
CA ARG A 52 7.99 7.18 -0.05
C ARG A 52 8.55 8.02 1.09
N ARG A 53 8.25 7.61 2.33
CA ARG A 53 8.63 8.33 3.54
C ARG A 53 8.72 7.35 4.71
N SER A 54 9.67 7.58 5.61
CA SER A 54 9.69 6.98 6.94
C SER A 54 9.67 8.08 8.01
N LYS A 55 9.21 7.73 9.20
CA LYS A 55 9.33 8.58 10.40
C LYS A 55 9.92 7.75 11.54
N ALA A 56 10.93 8.32 12.16
CA ALA A 56 11.52 7.81 13.38
C ALA A 56 10.90 8.48 14.61
N THR A 57 10.94 7.75 15.73
CA THR A 57 10.70 8.29 17.07
C THR A 57 11.87 9.17 17.50
N GLU A 58 11.73 9.87 18.63
CA GLU A 58 12.80 10.72 19.19
C GLU A 58 14.09 9.95 19.47
N ASN A 59 13.97 8.65 19.77
CA ASN A 59 15.10 7.74 20.00
C ASN A 59 15.75 7.24 18.69
N GLY A 60 15.33 7.72 17.52
CA GLY A 60 15.86 7.33 16.22
C GLY A 60 15.29 6.01 15.66
N VAL A 61 14.41 5.33 16.38
CA VAL A 61 13.79 4.07 15.94
C VAL A 61 12.66 4.37 14.97
N VAL A 62 12.71 3.82 13.75
CA VAL A 62 11.66 3.95 12.73
C VAL A 62 10.39 3.25 13.20
N SER A 63 9.29 3.98 13.32
CA SER A 63 7.99 3.45 13.76
C SER A 63 6.89 3.62 12.72
N TYR A 64 7.19 4.28 11.60
CA TYR A 64 6.20 4.55 10.56
C TYR A 64 6.86 4.57 9.18
N VAL A 65 6.21 3.95 8.21
CA VAL A 65 6.63 3.93 6.81
C VAL A 65 5.42 4.10 5.89
N THR A 66 5.55 4.96 4.89
CA THR A 66 4.60 5.11 3.79
C THR A 66 5.18 4.48 2.55
N LEU A 67 4.43 3.58 1.94
CA LEU A 67 4.79 2.85 0.72
C LEU A 67 3.82 3.21 -0.40
N MET A 68 4.31 3.22 -1.63
CA MET A 68 3.53 3.52 -2.84
C MET A 68 4.04 2.69 -4.01
N CYS A 69 3.24 2.56 -5.08
CA CYS A 69 3.77 1.97 -6.31
C CYS A 69 4.90 2.81 -6.89
N ASP A 70 5.91 2.10 -7.38
CA ASP A 70 6.91 2.64 -8.28
C ASP A 70 6.18 3.24 -9.50
N ARG A 71 6.52 4.49 -9.83
CA ARG A 71 5.83 5.28 -10.86
C ARG A 71 4.34 5.54 -10.60
N GLY A 72 3.89 5.57 -9.34
CA GLY A 72 2.48 5.76 -8.96
C GLY A 72 1.85 7.13 -9.28
N ASP A 73 2.62 8.10 -9.75
CA ASP A 73 2.08 9.41 -10.13
C ASP A 73 1.17 9.34 -11.37
N GLU A 74 0.31 10.32 -11.56
CA GLU A 74 -0.41 10.49 -12.84
C GLU A 74 0.50 11.04 -13.94
N TYR A 75 0.29 10.59 -15.17
CA TYR A 75 1.03 11.12 -16.31
C TYR A 75 0.65 12.59 -16.52
N LYS A 76 1.55 13.52 -16.16
CA LYS A 76 1.41 14.93 -16.52
C LYS A 76 1.86 15.04 -17.98
N PHE A 77 0.92 15.14 -18.91
CA PHE A 77 1.24 15.44 -20.31
C PHE A 77 2.01 16.77 -20.33
N LYS A 78 3.32 16.70 -20.57
CA LYS A 78 4.13 17.85 -20.95
C LYS A 78 4.31 17.74 -22.44
N GLU A 79 3.88 18.76 -23.16
CA GLU A 79 4.10 18.92 -24.59
C GLU A 79 5.62 18.94 -24.86
N SER A 80 6.19 17.76 -25.05
CA SER A 80 7.60 17.56 -25.32
C SER A 80 7.71 16.46 -26.36
N SER A 81 8.42 16.76 -27.45
CA SER A 81 8.48 16.00 -28.70
C SER A 81 9.20 14.64 -28.61
N LYS A 82 9.45 14.12 -27.39
CA LYS A 82 10.16 12.85 -27.18
C LYS A 82 9.19 11.80 -26.64
N LYS A 83 8.75 10.87 -27.51
CA LYS A 83 7.99 9.67 -27.14
C LYS A 83 8.89 8.61 -26.48
N SER A 84 9.47 8.93 -25.33
CA SER A 84 10.10 7.94 -24.47
C SER A 84 9.77 8.26 -23.03
N GLY A 85 8.77 7.57 -22.50
CA GLY A 85 8.40 7.61 -21.10
C GLY A 85 7.79 6.28 -20.72
N THR A 86 8.31 5.65 -19.66
CA THR A 86 7.69 4.46 -19.07
C THR A 86 6.28 4.82 -18.58
N LYS A 87 5.28 4.01 -18.92
CA LYS A 87 3.90 4.20 -18.44
C LYS A 87 3.90 4.25 -16.91
N LYS A 88 3.23 5.26 -16.34
CA LYS A 88 3.02 5.35 -14.91
C LYS A 88 2.01 4.30 -14.45
N THR A 89 2.15 3.79 -13.24
CA THR A 89 1.37 2.65 -12.72
C THR A 89 -0.02 3.05 -12.23
N ASN A 90 -0.30 4.36 -12.10
CA ASN A 90 -1.61 4.90 -11.69
C ASN A 90 -2.20 4.21 -10.44
N CYS A 91 -1.35 3.83 -9.49
CA CYS A 91 -1.83 3.22 -8.25
C CYS A 91 -2.45 4.30 -7.37
N LYS A 92 -3.77 4.24 -7.23
CA LYS A 92 -4.57 5.15 -6.38
C LYS A 92 -4.58 4.75 -4.90
N PHE A 93 -3.58 4.00 -4.46
CA PHE A 93 -3.48 3.58 -3.07
C PHE A 93 -2.06 3.75 -2.56
N ARG A 94 -1.97 4.03 -1.26
CA ARG A 94 -0.73 4.03 -0.49
C ARG A 94 -0.87 3.06 0.66
N LEU A 95 0.23 2.43 1.03
CA LEU A 95 0.29 1.53 2.17
C LEU A 95 1.01 2.23 3.32
N VAL A 96 0.53 2.01 4.53
CA VAL A 96 1.10 2.58 5.75
C VAL A 96 1.47 1.43 6.67
N GLY A 97 2.78 1.25 6.88
CA GLY A 97 3.32 0.41 7.93
C GLY A 97 3.49 1.22 9.20
N SER A 98 2.99 0.75 10.33
CA SER A 98 3.19 1.39 11.64
C SER A 98 3.52 0.36 12.71
N TYR A 99 4.52 0.68 13.54
CA TYR A 99 4.83 -0.08 14.74
C TYR A 99 3.89 0.35 15.87
N GLN A 100 3.11 -0.60 16.40
CA GLN A 100 2.13 -0.37 17.47
C GLN A 100 2.12 -1.55 18.44
N TYR A 101 1.94 -1.24 19.73
CA TYR A 101 1.90 -2.18 20.85
C TYR A 101 3.16 -3.03 21.00
N ASP A 102 3.40 -3.99 20.10
CA ASP A 102 4.63 -4.80 20.03
C ASP A 102 4.89 -5.36 18.61
N GLY A 103 4.37 -4.71 17.57
CA GLY A 103 4.61 -5.19 16.21
C GLY A 103 4.21 -4.23 15.10
N TRP A 104 4.58 -4.58 13.90
CA TRP A 104 4.28 -3.84 12.68
C TRP A 104 2.92 -4.23 12.13
N THR A 105 2.11 -3.24 11.79
CA THR A 105 0.81 -3.41 11.14
C THR A 105 0.81 -2.70 9.80
N LEU A 106 0.02 -3.20 8.84
CA LEU A 106 -0.13 -2.60 7.52
C LEU A 106 -1.56 -2.09 7.34
N ARG A 107 -1.71 -0.86 6.83
CA ARG A 107 -2.99 -0.29 6.45
C ARG A 107 -2.98 0.16 4.99
N VAL A 108 -4.07 -0.11 4.30
CA VAL A 108 -4.33 0.38 2.93
C VAL A 108 -5.07 1.70 3.05
N ILE A 109 -4.58 2.73 2.35
CA ILE A 109 -5.27 4.02 2.22
C ILE A 109 -5.50 4.25 0.73
N CYS A 110 -6.77 4.35 0.34
CA CYS A 110 -7.17 4.78 -1.00
C CYS A 110 -7.14 6.32 -1.07
N ASP A 111 -6.53 6.87 -2.13
CA ASP A 111 -6.59 8.29 -2.49
C ASP A 111 -7.69 8.54 -3.56
#